data_AF-A0A024UEK4-F1
#
_entry.id   AF-A0A024UEK4-F1
#
_cell.length_a   1.000
_cell.length_b   1.000
_cell.length_c   1.000
_cell.angle_alpha   90.00
_cell.angle_beta   90.00
_cell.angle_gamma   90.00
#
_symmetry.space_group_name_H-M   'P 1'
#
loop_
_entity.id
_entity.type
_entity.pdbx_description
1 polymer ?
#
loop_
_entity_poly.entity_id
_entity_poly.type
_entity_poly.pdbx_seq_one_letter_code
_entity_poly.pdbx_strand_id
1 'polypeptide(L)'
;MSPEELTFTLVLLALYAVPSTFFVVRRVFVDPKSCLTKFFVLNFVVLVLSFFLVWQLVEAIQTSDMIAFDPYEILNIPGYSTKKSIRKAYRALSQQLHPDKSRDPLAASKFARVAKAYEALTDPTGIANYKKYGHPDGKSFHLVDFKAMSGTTGLTVIAVVYGTMLGVGILMALFTGDRYKPEINPELVERIMAGWHDKMSTFEILTRIVTGVKQPLEEKAAGNCCGGGGSLYEMDDDMKAFLVALEANKVISAIEHRDIARIDQDHIQRDVIALYYHLNQAKVQAAKDLTVPCILPPRAKDIALQLPYLLDLFVDLSTKNVSDKRSDAATIVNALRLYPSLAQGSLVADAAAVAVQRGRFPGGSKVPQLTLTDASLTVDGETDVFPKDWVTLRVTCTRQHVPTMATPAPPSLTVYDKIDKSYLYRKEHLWVVAKDVNSHALLGAWKIEDAKDGHEVSDALGFWAPSTTGNFKVEVRVFSTTYLDIEATETLPLKVISPSQQPPQSTSIFDDSDDESS
;
A
#
# COMPACT_ATOMS: atom_id res chain seq x y z
N MET A 1 -3.78 -46.09 2.14
CA MET A 1 -3.85 -45.07 3.20
C MET A 1 -4.95 -45.46 4.15
N SER A 2 -4.78 -45.20 5.45
CA SER A 2 -5.90 -45.25 6.38
C SER A 2 -6.94 -44.18 5.97
N PRO A 3 -8.23 -44.34 6.36
CA PRO A 3 -9.24 -43.30 6.11
C PRO A 3 -8.84 -41.93 6.68
N GLU A 4 -8.12 -41.93 7.80
CA GLU A 4 -7.58 -40.72 8.43
C GLU A 4 -6.49 -40.06 7.58
N GLU A 5 -5.59 -40.85 6.95
CA GLU A 5 -4.57 -40.33 6.03
C GLU A 5 -5.19 -39.76 4.74
N LEU A 6 -6.27 -40.37 4.24
CA LEU A 6 -7.01 -39.89 3.06
C LEU A 6 -7.69 -38.54 3.33
N THR A 7 -8.35 -38.40 4.48
CA THR A 7 -8.99 -37.12 4.85
C THR A 7 -7.97 -36.02 5.11
N PHE A 8 -6.83 -36.34 5.73
CA PHE A 8 -5.76 -35.36 5.97
C PHE A 8 -5.10 -34.89 4.66
N THR A 9 -4.79 -35.81 3.73
CA THR A 9 -4.22 -35.45 2.42
C THR A 9 -5.18 -34.60 1.59
N LEU A 10 -6.49 -34.87 1.68
CA LEU A 10 -7.51 -34.04 1.05
C LEU A 10 -7.54 -32.61 1.62
N VAL A 11 -7.46 -32.44 2.93
CA VAL A 11 -7.41 -31.11 3.57
C VAL A 11 -6.14 -30.34 3.15
N LEU A 12 -4.99 -31.02 3.11
CA LEU A 12 -3.71 -30.41 2.77
C LEU A 12 -3.66 -30.00 1.28
N LEU A 13 -4.25 -30.81 0.39
CA LEU A 13 -4.40 -30.47 -1.03
C LEU A 13 -5.39 -29.31 -1.24
N ALA A 14 -6.47 -29.26 -0.45
CA ALA A 14 -7.45 -28.17 -0.49
C ALA A 14 -6.85 -26.81 -0.05
N LEU A 15 -5.94 -26.80 0.92
CA LEU A 15 -5.22 -25.59 1.35
C LEU A 15 -4.40 -24.95 0.22
N TYR A 16 -3.96 -25.74 -0.78
CA TYR A 16 -3.30 -25.22 -1.98
C TYR A 16 -4.30 -24.89 -3.10
N ALA A 17 -5.23 -25.79 -3.39
CA ALA A 17 -6.15 -25.67 -4.52
C ALA A 17 -7.07 -24.45 -4.39
N VAL A 18 -7.61 -24.19 -3.20
CA VAL A 18 -8.58 -23.10 -2.98
C VAL A 18 -7.96 -21.71 -3.21
N PRO A 19 -6.82 -21.33 -2.58
CA PRO A 19 -6.19 -20.04 -2.87
C PRO A 19 -5.69 -19.91 -4.31
N SER A 20 -5.17 -21.01 -4.88
CA SER A 20 -4.67 -21.02 -6.27
C SER A 20 -5.79 -20.79 -7.29
N THR A 21 -7.00 -21.31 -7.05
CA THR A 21 -8.16 -21.01 -7.91
C THR A 21 -8.51 -19.53 -7.91
N PHE A 22 -8.54 -18.89 -6.73
CA PHE A 22 -8.83 -17.48 -6.61
C PHE A 22 -7.81 -16.62 -7.36
N PHE A 23 -6.53 -16.98 -7.28
CA PHE A 23 -5.45 -16.30 -7.99
C PHE A 23 -5.60 -16.42 -9.52
N VAL A 24 -5.87 -17.63 -10.03
CA VAL A 24 -6.08 -17.87 -11.47
C VAL A 24 -7.32 -17.11 -11.96
N VAL A 25 -8.44 -17.20 -11.26
CA VAL A 25 -9.69 -16.51 -11.59
C VAL A 25 -9.49 -14.99 -11.63
N ARG A 26 -8.95 -14.41 -10.55
CA ARG A 26 -8.68 -12.97 -10.49
C ARG A 26 -7.79 -12.51 -11.65
N ARG A 27 -6.75 -13.29 -11.98
CA ARG A 27 -5.79 -12.91 -13.01
C ARG A 27 -6.37 -13.01 -14.43
N VAL A 28 -7.25 -13.97 -14.68
CA VAL A 28 -7.99 -14.09 -15.95
C VAL A 28 -8.93 -12.89 -16.16
N PHE A 29 -9.60 -12.42 -15.09
CA PHE A 29 -10.55 -11.30 -15.18
C PHE A 29 -9.89 -9.91 -15.17
N VAL A 30 -8.77 -9.73 -14.47
CA VAL A 30 -8.13 -8.42 -14.32
C VAL A 30 -7.07 -8.17 -15.41
N ASP A 31 -6.25 -9.16 -15.78
CA ASP A 31 -5.11 -8.98 -16.69
C ASP A 31 -4.96 -10.13 -17.71
N PRO A 32 -5.84 -10.23 -18.72
CA PRO A 32 -5.88 -11.36 -19.66
C PRO A 32 -4.59 -11.50 -20.50
N LYS A 33 -3.87 -10.41 -20.75
CA LYS A 33 -2.64 -10.41 -21.55
C LYS A 33 -1.45 -11.10 -20.85
N SER A 34 -1.50 -11.25 -19.53
CA SER A 34 -0.41 -11.86 -18.75
C SER A 34 -0.59 -13.37 -18.52
N CYS A 35 -1.67 -13.98 -19.02
CA CYS A 35 -2.00 -15.41 -18.86
C CYS A 35 -1.09 -16.36 -19.67
N LEU A 36 -0.22 -15.84 -20.55
CA LEU A 36 0.74 -16.63 -21.33
C LEU A 36 2.16 -16.63 -20.73
N THR A 37 2.32 -16.10 -19.52
CA THR A 37 3.60 -16.14 -18.82
C THR A 37 3.92 -17.58 -18.37
N LYS A 38 5.19 -18.01 -18.50
CA LYS A 38 5.64 -19.38 -18.19
C LYS A 38 5.22 -19.84 -16.78
N PHE A 39 5.25 -18.93 -15.81
CA PHE A 39 4.86 -19.20 -14.42
C PHE A 39 3.35 -19.40 -14.24
N PHE A 40 2.53 -18.66 -14.99
CA PHE A 40 1.07 -18.83 -14.95
C PHE A 40 0.65 -20.16 -15.56
N VAL A 41 1.24 -20.52 -16.72
CA VAL A 41 0.97 -21.81 -17.38
C VAL A 41 1.34 -22.97 -16.45
N LEU A 42 2.49 -22.90 -15.78
CA LEU A 42 2.90 -23.91 -14.79
C LEU A 42 1.90 -24.00 -13.63
N ASN A 43 1.53 -22.86 -13.04
CA ASN A 43 0.57 -22.84 -11.92
C ASN A 43 -0.80 -23.40 -12.33
N PHE A 44 -1.28 -23.05 -13.52
CA PHE A 44 -2.53 -23.57 -14.06
C PHE A 44 -2.50 -25.08 -14.27
N VAL A 45 -1.41 -25.63 -14.82
CA VAL A 45 -1.23 -27.08 -15.00
C VAL A 45 -1.20 -27.80 -13.64
N VAL A 46 -0.47 -27.27 -12.67
CA VAL A 46 -0.41 -27.84 -11.30
C VAL A 46 -1.78 -27.79 -10.62
N LEU A 47 -2.55 -26.72 -10.83
CA LEU A 47 -3.91 -26.60 -10.31
C LEU A 47 -4.85 -27.66 -10.90
N VAL A 48 -4.80 -27.89 -12.21
CA VAL A 48 -5.60 -28.93 -12.88
C VAL A 48 -5.24 -30.33 -12.36
N LEU A 49 -3.94 -30.61 -12.21
CA LEU A 49 -3.47 -31.87 -11.62
C LEU A 49 -3.93 -32.02 -10.16
N SER A 50 -3.91 -30.94 -9.39
CA SER A 50 -4.39 -30.92 -8.00
C SER A 50 -5.88 -31.25 -7.93
N PHE A 51 -6.72 -30.68 -8.80
CA PHE A 51 -8.14 -31.02 -8.86
C PHE A 51 -8.40 -32.48 -9.25
N PHE A 52 -7.62 -33.02 -10.18
CA PHE A 52 -7.70 -34.43 -10.55
C PHE A 52 -7.38 -35.35 -9.35
N LEU A 53 -6.35 -35.01 -8.56
CA LEU A 53 -6.00 -35.75 -7.35
C LEU A 53 -7.06 -35.61 -6.25
N VAL A 54 -7.66 -34.43 -6.06
CA VAL A 54 -8.79 -34.25 -5.13
C VAL A 54 -9.93 -35.18 -5.51
N TRP A 55 -10.27 -35.23 -6.80
CA TRP A 55 -11.35 -36.07 -7.30
C TRP A 55 -11.10 -37.56 -7.02
N GLN A 56 -9.89 -38.05 -7.31
CA GLN A 56 -9.50 -39.43 -6.98
C GLN A 56 -9.52 -39.72 -5.47
N LEU A 57 -9.11 -38.76 -4.64
CA LEU A 57 -9.13 -38.91 -3.17
C LEU A 57 -10.57 -38.95 -2.63
N VAL A 58 -11.48 -38.15 -3.17
CA VAL A 58 -12.90 -38.16 -2.77
C VAL A 58 -13.54 -39.51 -3.11
N GLU A 59 -13.27 -40.04 -4.30
CA GLU A 59 -13.75 -41.36 -4.72
C GLU A 59 -13.17 -42.49 -3.83
N ALA A 60 -11.87 -42.40 -3.48
CA ALA A 60 -11.23 -43.32 -2.54
C ALA A 60 -11.81 -43.25 -1.12
N ILE A 61 -12.21 -42.07 -0.64
CA ILE A 61 -12.85 -41.90 0.67
C ILE A 61 -14.25 -42.49 0.67
N GLN A 62 -15.03 -42.28 -0.40
CA GLN A 62 -16.40 -42.80 -0.51
C GLN A 62 -16.46 -44.33 -0.58
N THR A 63 -15.42 -44.97 -1.14
CA THR A 63 -15.29 -46.42 -1.21
C THR A 63 -14.63 -47.04 0.01
N SER A 64 -14.04 -46.22 0.90
CA SER A 64 -13.51 -46.69 2.19
C SER A 64 -14.64 -46.78 3.21
N ASP A 65 -14.97 -47.99 3.66
CA ASP A 65 -15.92 -48.21 4.75
C ASP A 65 -15.40 -47.50 6.02
N MET A 66 -15.92 -46.31 6.31
CA MET A 66 -15.89 -45.71 7.64
C MET A 66 -16.80 -46.56 8.52
N ILE A 67 -16.30 -47.72 8.95
CA ILE A 67 -17.01 -48.59 9.89
C ILE A 67 -17.23 -47.77 11.16
N ALA A 68 -18.48 -47.39 11.41
CA ALA A 68 -18.89 -46.80 12.68
C ALA A 68 -18.33 -47.66 13.82
N PHE A 69 -17.68 -47.03 14.81
CA PHE A 69 -17.00 -47.76 15.87
C PHE A 69 -18.02 -48.52 16.75
N ASP A 70 -18.31 -49.78 16.40
CA ASP A 70 -19.12 -50.67 17.23
C ASP A 70 -18.21 -51.62 18.03
N PRO A 71 -18.07 -51.42 19.36
CA PRO A 71 -17.22 -52.25 20.19
C PRO A 71 -17.73 -53.69 20.32
N TYR A 72 -19.03 -53.96 20.09
CA TYR A 72 -19.59 -55.30 20.11
C TYR A 72 -19.22 -56.08 18.85
N GLU A 73 -19.29 -55.43 17.69
CA GLU A 73 -18.85 -56.01 16.42
C GLU A 73 -17.33 -56.25 16.41
N ILE A 74 -16.54 -55.29 16.91
CA ILE A 74 -15.08 -55.40 16.97
C ILE A 74 -14.62 -56.56 17.87
N LEU A 75 -15.30 -56.78 19.00
CA LEU A 75 -15.03 -57.90 19.90
C LEU A 75 -15.73 -59.20 19.49
N ASN A 76 -16.53 -59.16 18.42
CA ASN A 76 -17.35 -60.25 17.91
C ASN A 76 -18.24 -60.89 18.99
N ILE A 77 -18.97 -60.05 19.71
CA ILE A 77 -19.85 -60.43 20.82
C ILE A 77 -21.24 -59.79 20.66
N PRO A 78 -22.32 -60.41 21.17
CA PRO A 78 -23.64 -59.80 21.15
C PRO A 78 -23.75 -58.62 22.12
N GLY A 79 -24.60 -57.62 21.79
CA GLY A 79 -24.81 -56.38 22.55
C GLY A 79 -25.24 -56.55 24.02
N TYR A 80 -25.77 -57.72 24.41
CA TYR A 80 -26.19 -58.06 25.77
C TYR A 80 -25.13 -58.86 26.56
N SER A 81 -23.87 -58.83 26.11
CA SER A 81 -22.76 -59.58 26.71
C SER A 81 -22.41 -59.11 28.13
N THR A 82 -22.15 -60.06 29.02
CA THR A 82 -21.69 -59.76 30.39
C THR A 82 -20.21 -59.38 30.42
N LYS A 83 -19.78 -58.64 31.44
CA LYS A 83 -18.35 -58.26 31.63
C LYS A 83 -17.39 -59.46 31.57
N LYS A 84 -17.85 -60.65 31.95
CA LYS A 84 -17.07 -61.90 31.88
C LYS A 84 -16.86 -62.37 30.44
N SER A 85 -17.87 -62.26 29.56
CA SER A 85 -17.74 -62.63 28.14
C SER A 85 -16.90 -61.60 27.37
N ILE A 86 -17.06 -60.31 27.67
CA ILE A 86 -16.24 -59.22 27.10
C ILE A 86 -14.75 -59.46 27.37
N ARG A 87 -14.38 -59.76 28.63
CA ARG A 87 -12.98 -60.09 29.01
C ARG A 87 -12.46 -61.34 28.32
N LYS A 88 -13.31 -62.34 28.11
CA LYS A 88 -12.93 -63.60 27.43
C LYS A 88 -12.65 -63.34 25.95
N ALA A 89 -13.52 -62.59 25.28
CA ALA A 89 -13.37 -62.23 23.87
C ALA A 89 -12.12 -61.37 23.65
N TYR A 90 -11.89 -60.35 24.48
CA TYR A 90 -10.68 -59.54 24.44
C TYR A 90 -9.42 -60.40 24.57
N ARG A 91 -9.33 -61.28 25.57
CA ARG A 91 -8.16 -62.16 25.75
C ARG A 91 -7.89 -63.06 24.54
N ALA A 92 -8.94 -63.58 23.91
CA ALA A 92 -8.79 -64.42 22.72
C ALA A 92 -8.27 -63.62 21.52
N LEU A 93 -8.85 -62.45 21.26
CA LEU A 93 -8.45 -61.57 20.15
C LEU A 93 -7.06 -60.94 20.38
N SER A 94 -6.74 -60.54 21.60
CA SER A 94 -5.43 -59.99 21.97
C SER A 94 -4.30 -61.00 21.77
N GLN A 95 -4.55 -62.30 21.97
CA GLN A 95 -3.55 -63.34 21.73
C GLN A 95 -3.32 -63.57 20.22
N GLN A 96 -4.39 -63.48 19.42
CA GLN A 96 -4.34 -63.65 17.96
C GLN A 96 -3.71 -62.44 17.26
N LEU A 97 -4.00 -61.23 17.74
CA LEU A 97 -3.58 -59.97 17.13
C LEU A 97 -2.35 -59.34 17.81
N HIS A 98 -1.68 -60.06 18.72
CA HIS A 98 -0.49 -59.54 19.40
C HIS A 98 0.60 -59.20 18.37
N PRO A 99 1.19 -57.99 18.41
CA PRO A 99 2.17 -57.56 17.40
C PRO A 99 3.38 -58.49 17.29
N ASP A 100 3.77 -59.13 18.40
CA ASP A 100 4.90 -60.09 18.41
C ASP A 100 4.55 -61.50 17.92
N LYS A 101 3.26 -61.88 17.85
CA LYS A 101 2.83 -63.25 17.50
C LYS A 101 2.13 -63.35 16.16
N SER A 102 1.52 -62.27 15.69
CA SER A 102 0.84 -62.24 14.40
C SER A 102 1.81 -61.89 13.27
N ARG A 103 1.59 -62.49 12.09
CA ARG A 103 2.33 -62.17 10.85
C ARG A 103 1.64 -61.08 10.00
N ASP A 104 0.51 -60.56 10.47
CA ASP A 104 -0.25 -59.53 9.76
C ASP A 104 0.42 -58.15 9.94
N PRO A 105 0.79 -57.43 8.86
CA PRO A 105 1.35 -56.08 8.94
C PRO A 105 0.41 -55.08 9.64
N LEU A 106 -0.89 -55.38 9.74
CA LEU A 106 -1.88 -54.55 10.44
C LEU A 106 -2.17 -55.01 11.87
N ALA A 107 -1.43 -55.99 12.41
CA ALA A 107 -1.66 -56.55 13.74
C ALA A 107 -1.66 -55.48 14.84
N ALA A 108 -0.71 -54.54 14.81
CA ALA A 108 -0.63 -53.45 15.79
C ALA A 108 -1.87 -52.52 15.76
N SER A 109 -2.33 -52.16 14.57
CA SER A 109 -3.53 -51.32 14.39
C SER A 109 -4.80 -52.05 14.83
N LYS A 110 -4.95 -53.33 14.44
CA LYS A 110 -6.09 -54.17 14.85
C LYS A 110 -6.10 -54.43 16.36
N PHE A 111 -4.94 -54.64 16.96
CA PHE A 111 -4.79 -54.79 18.41
C PHE A 111 -5.21 -53.53 19.16
N ALA A 112 -4.76 -52.35 18.70
CA ALA A 112 -5.16 -51.07 19.29
C ALA A 112 -6.68 -50.86 19.20
N ARG A 113 -7.31 -51.21 18.07
CA ARG A 113 -8.76 -51.13 17.89
C ARG A 113 -9.52 -52.08 18.83
N VAL A 114 -9.03 -53.30 19.03
CA VAL A 114 -9.59 -54.28 19.98
C VAL A 114 -9.43 -53.83 21.44
N ALA A 115 -8.30 -53.21 21.78
CA ALA A 115 -8.07 -52.63 23.11
C ALA A 115 -9.03 -51.46 23.39
N LYS A 116 -9.21 -50.54 22.43
CA LYS A 116 -10.19 -49.44 22.53
C LYS A 116 -11.63 -49.96 22.66
N ALA A 117 -11.99 -51.02 21.93
CA ALA A 117 -13.32 -51.63 22.05
C ALA A 117 -13.56 -52.25 23.42
N TYR A 118 -12.54 -52.88 24.00
CA TYR A 118 -12.60 -53.40 25.38
C TYR A 118 -12.74 -52.27 26.41
N GLU A 119 -12.00 -51.17 26.24
CA GLU A 119 -12.10 -49.99 27.10
C GLU A 119 -13.50 -49.36 27.05
N ALA A 120 -14.06 -49.19 25.84
CA ALA A 120 -15.42 -48.67 25.63
C ALA A 120 -16.51 -49.43 26.39
N LEU A 121 -16.31 -50.73 26.67
CA LEU A 121 -17.28 -51.59 27.34
C LEU A 121 -16.95 -51.91 28.80
N THR A 122 -15.75 -51.60 29.28
CA THR A 122 -15.30 -51.99 30.63
C THR A 122 -14.97 -50.83 31.53
N ASP A 123 -14.43 -49.75 30.98
CA ASP A 123 -14.04 -48.57 31.73
C ASP A 123 -15.25 -47.63 31.95
N PRO A 124 -15.56 -47.21 33.19
CA PRO A 124 -16.71 -46.33 33.45
C PRO A 124 -16.68 -45.03 32.64
N THR A 125 -15.50 -44.45 32.40
CA THR A 125 -15.35 -43.25 31.56
C THR A 125 -15.56 -43.57 30.08
N GLY A 126 -14.94 -44.64 29.56
CA GLY A 126 -15.14 -45.13 28.20
C GLY A 126 -16.60 -45.49 27.88
N ILE A 127 -17.31 -46.11 28.82
CA ILE A 127 -18.75 -46.46 28.68
C ILE A 127 -19.61 -45.19 28.62
N ALA A 128 -19.34 -44.21 29.48
CA ALA A 128 -20.09 -42.95 29.49
C ALA A 128 -19.86 -42.17 28.19
N ASN A 129 -18.63 -42.15 27.70
CA ASN A 129 -18.26 -41.51 26.43
C ASN A 129 -18.88 -42.22 25.23
N TYR A 130 -18.81 -43.55 25.16
CA TYR A 130 -19.42 -44.32 24.09
C TYR A 130 -20.95 -44.11 24.03
N LYS A 131 -21.63 -44.13 25.19
CA LYS A 131 -23.08 -43.88 25.26
C LYS A 131 -23.48 -42.47 24.80
N LYS A 132 -22.62 -41.48 25.01
CA LYS A 132 -22.91 -40.07 24.74
C LYS A 132 -22.44 -39.60 23.36
N TYR A 133 -21.38 -40.19 22.83
CA TYR A 133 -20.69 -39.72 21.62
C TYR A 133 -20.41 -40.81 20.59
N GLY A 134 -20.73 -42.09 20.86
CA GLY A 134 -20.48 -43.21 19.95
C GLY A 134 -19.02 -43.68 19.89
N HIS A 135 -18.14 -43.16 20.74
CA HIS A 135 -16.71 -43.53 20.79
C HIS A 135 -16.16 -43.48 22.23
N PRO A 136 -15.23 -44.37 22.65
CA PRO A 136 -14.65 -44.38 24.01
C PRO A 136 -13.91 -43.09 24.40
N ASP A 137 -13.31 -42.41 23.43
CA ASP A 137 -12.45 -41.24 23.65
C ASP A 137 -13.22 -39.91 23.88
N GLY A 138 -14.56 -39.92 23.86
CA GLY A 138 -15.40 -38.73 24.16
C GLY A 138 -15.90 -37.99 22.92
N LYS A 139 -16.13 -36.66 23.02
CA LYS A 139 -16.36 -35.82 21.83
C LYS A 139 -15.10 -35.88 20.98
N SER A 140 -15.09 -36.74 19.97
CA SER A 140 -14.09 -36.72 18.92
C SER A 140 -14.24 -35.42 18.13
N PHE A 141 -13.63 -34.34 18.64
CA PHE A 141 -13.13 -33.32 17.74
C PHE A 141 -12.04 -34.03 16.94
N HIS A 142 -12.20 -34.12 15.61
CA HIS A 142 -11.17 -34.63 14.70
C HIS A 142 -9.97 -33.66 14.69
N LEU A 143 -9.30 -33.50 15.83
CA LEU A 143 -7.95 -32.98 15.91
C LEU A 143 -7.06 -34.20 15.66
N VAL A 144 -6.68 -34.31 14.39
CA VAL A 144 -5.66 -35.20 13.83
C VAL A 144 -4.69 -35.67 14.92
N ASP A 145 -4.66 -36.97 15.20
CA ASP A 145 -3.79 -37.56 16.21
C ASP A 145 -2.33 -37.32 15.82
N PHE A 146 -1.66 -36.37 16.50
CA PHE A 146 -0.28 -35.96 16.23
C PHE A 146 0.71 -37.12 16.34
N LYS A 147 0.31 -38.23 16.96
CA LYS A 147 1.12 -39.44 17.09
C LYS A 147 1.25 -40.22 15.78
N ALA A 148 0.30 -40.09 14.85
CA ALA A 148 0.44 -40.61 13.47
C ALA A 148 1.44 -39.80 12.63
N MET A 149 1.91 -38.65 13.14
CA MET A 149 2.86 -37.75 12.48
C MET A 149 4.31 -37.91 12.96
N SER A 150 4.64 -38.90 13.80
CA SER A 150 6.02 -39.11 14.29
C SER A 150 6.95 -39.82 13.29
N GLY A 151 6.48 -40.08 12.06
CA GLY A 151 7.28 -40.66 10.99
C GLY A 151 8.06 -39.59 10.22
N THR A 152 9.25 -39.95 9.72
CA THR A 152 10.10 -39.08 8.89
C THR A 152 9.35 -38.49 7.69
N THR A 153 8.35 -39.20 7.17
CA THR A 153 7.47 -38.78 6.07
C THR A 153 6.45 -37.70 6.46
N GLY A 154 5.92 -37.71 7.69
CA GLY A 154 5.01 -36.66 8.16
C GLY A 154 5.75 -35.34 8.37
N LEU A 155 6.97 -35.43 8.93
CA LEU A 155 7.83 -34.28 9.13
C LEU A 155 8.29 -33.66 7.80
N THR A 156 8.58 -34.45 6.77
CA THR A 156 8.97 -33.94 5.44
C THR A 156 7.81 -33.24 4.74
N VAL A 157 6.58 -33.77 4.82
CA VAL A 157 5.40 -33.12 4.21
C VAL A 157 5.09 -31.78 4.89
N ILE A 158 5.13 -31.72 6.23
CA ILE A 158 5.01 -30.47 6.98
C ILE A 158 6.12 -29.49 6.55
N ALA A 159 7.37 -29.94 6.51
CA ALA A 159 8.50 -29.09 6.12
C ALA A 159 8.35 -28.54 4.68
N VAL A 160 7.82 -29.33 3.74
CA VAL A 160 7.58 -28.89 2.36
C VAL A 160 6.43 -27.87 2.28
N VAL A 161 5.33 -28.08 3.01
CA VAL A 161 4.19 -27.14 2.99
C VAL A 161 4.56 -25.81 3.65
N TYR A 162 5.15 -25.85 4.84
CA TYR A 162 5.59 -24.63 5.51
C TYR A 162 6.75 -23.96 4.75
N GLY A 163 7.67 -24.75 4.17
CA GLY A 163 8.76 -24.25 3.34
C GLY A 163 8.27 -23.58 2.06
N THR A 164 7.21 -24.10 1.43
CA THR A 164 6.60 -23.49 0.24
C THR A 164 5.76 -22.27 0.58
N MET A 165 5.00 -22.27 1.69
CA MET A 165 4.30 -21.05 2.16
C MET A 165 5.29 -19.94 2.50
N LEU A 166 6.38 -20.26 3.19
CA LEU A 166 7.44 -19.32 3.52
C LEU A 166 8.17 -18.85 2.23
N GLY A 167 8.46 -19.77 1.31
CA GLY A 167 9.05 -19.44 0.01
C GLY A 167 8.17 -18.52 -0.83
N VAL A 168 6.86 -18.77 -0.89
CA VAL A 168 5.88 -17.91 -1.57
C VAL A 168 5.74 -16.56 -0.87
N GLY A 169 5.74 -16.52 0.47
CA GLY A 169 5.71 -15.28 1.24
C GLY A 169 6.95 -14.42 1.02
N ILE A 170 8.13 -15.03 1.00
CA ILE A 170 9.40 -14.36 0.68
C ILE A 170 9.40 -13.89 -0.78
N LEU A 171 8.95 -14.72 -1.72
CA LEU A 171 8.85 -14.36 -3.13
C LEU A 171 7.88 -13.20 -3.33
N MET A 172 6.71 -13.23 -2.67
CA MET A 172 5.76 -12.12 -2.70
C MET A 172 6.44 -10.85 -2.18
N ALA A 173 7.05 -10.88 -0.99
CA ALA A 173 7.75 -9.74 -0.42
C ALA A 173 8.88 -9.20 -1.32
N LEU A 174 9.60 -10.06 -2.05
CA LEU A 174 10.67 -9.66 -2.97
C LEU A 174 10.14 -9.02 -4.27
N PHE A 175 8.93 -9.39 -4.71
CA PHE A 175 8.34 -8.90 -5.97
C PHE A 175 7.22 -7.86 -5.79
N THR A 176 6.66 -7.70 -4.59
CA THR A 176 5.69 -6.64 -4.25
C THR A 176 6.36 -5.58 -3.39
N GLY A 177 7.07 -4.66 -4.04
CA GLY A 177 7.58 -3.44 -3.43
C GLY A 177 7.79 -2.40 -4.51
N ASP A 178 7.31 -1.18 -4.28
CA ASP A 178 7.68 -0.07 -5.16
C ASP A 178 9.18 0.18 -4.99
N ARG A 179 9.94 -0.08 -6.05
CA ARG A 179 11.42 0.01 -6.05
C ARG A 179 11.91 1.42 -5.74
N TYR A 180 11.08 2.42 -5.97
CA TYR A 180 11.42 3.84 -5.81
C TYR A 180 10.88 4.44 -4.52
N LYS A 181 10.12 3.69 -3.72
CA LYS A 181 9.66 4.19 -2.43
C LYS A 181 10.81 4.17 -1.41
N PRO A 182 11.23 5.33 -0.86
CA PRO A 182 12.28 5.38 0.14
C PRO A 182 11.80 4.80 1.48
N GLU A 183 12.74 4.25 2.24
CA GLU A 183 12.49 3.77 3.60
C GLU A 183 12.41 4.96 4.56
N ILE A 184 11.24 5.16 5.17
CA ILE A 184 11.00 6.27 6.09
C ILE A 184 11.50 5.88 7.48
N ASN A 185 12.72 6.31 7.78
CA ASN A 185 13.35 6.13 9.09
C ASN A 185 13.23 7.43 9.91
N PRO A 186 13.21 7.37 11.26
CA PRO A 186 13.18 8.58 12.09
C PRO A 186 14.39 9.50 11.82
N GLU A 187 15.56 8.93 11.57
CA GLU A 187 16.77 9.69 11.17
C GLU A 187 16.59 10.43 9.84
N LEU A 188 15.83 9.85 8.91
CA LEU A 188 15.52 10.52 7.63
C LEU A 188 14.61 11.73 7.88
N VAL A 189 13.58 11.55 8.70
CA VAL A 189 12.66 12.62 9.07
C VAL A 189 13.40 13.77 9.75
N GLU A 190 14.32 13.45 10.67
CA GLU A 190 15.17 14.45 11.34
C GLU A 190 16.04 15.21 10.34
N ARG A 191 16.69 14.52 9.39
CA ARG A 191 17.52 15.15 8.35
C ARG A 191 16.73 16.06 7.40
N ILE A 192 15.54 15.63 6.97
CA ILE A 192 14.68 16.40 6.08
C ILE A 192 14.17 17.67 6.78
N MET A 193 13.79 17.55 8.06
CA MET A 193 13.24 18.67 8.85
C MET A 193 14.31 19.50 9.57
N ALA A 194 15.59 19.12 9.47
CA ALA A 194 16.70 19.86 10.07
C ALA A 194 16.78 21.28 9.49
N GLY A 195 16.68 22.29 10.37
CA GLY A 195 16.73 23.70 9.98
C GLY A 195 15.49 24.18 9.22
N TRP A 196 14.35 23.49 9.35
CA TRP A 196 13.08 23.92 8.79
C TRP A 196 12.64 25.30 9.34
N HIS A 197 12.12 26.17 8.47
CA HIS A 197 11.54 27.47 8.84
C HIS A 197 10.39 27.87 7.91
N ASP A 198 9.58 28.85 8.32
CA ASP A 198 8.29 29.17 7.65
C ASP A 198 8.43 29.74 6.22
N LYS A 199 9.62 30.24 5.85
CA LYS A 199 9.89 30.93 4.57
C LYS A 199 11.01 30.28 3.77
N MET A 200 10.96 28.95 3.60
CA MET A 200 11.93 28.25 2.79
C MET A 200 11.76 28.52 1.31
N SER A 201 12.89 28.68 0.63
CA SER A 201 12.98 28.76 -0.83
C SER A 201 12.83 27.37 -1.47
N THR A 202 12.45 27.36 -2.74
CA THR A 202 12.38 26.13 -3.55
C THR A 202 13.71 25.36 -3.55
N PHE A 203 14.84 26.07 -3.61
CA PHE A 203 16.18 25.46 -3.58
C PHE A 203 16.49 24.78 -2.24
N GLU A 204 16.17 25.43 -1.12
CA GLU A 204 16.36 24.85 0.21
C GLU A 204 15.52 23.58 0.37
N ILE A 205 14.25 23.63 -0.04
CA ILE A 205 13.34 22.46 0.02
C ILE A 205 13.91 21.32 -0.82
N LEU A 206 14.31 21.59 -2.06
CA LEU A 206 14.90 20.60 -2.97
C LEU A 206 16.14 19.94 -2.38
N THR A 207 17.08 20.74 -1.86
CA THR A 207 18.32 20.27 -1.26
C THR A 207 18.05 19.38 -0.05
N ARG A 208 17.06 19.73 0.79
CA ARG A 208 16.66 18.91 1.95
C ARG A 208 16.06 17.58 1.54
N ILE A 209 15.17 17.59 0.56
CA ILE A 209 14.51 16.37 0.08
C ILE A 209 15.52 15.44 -0.61
N VAL A 210 16.49 15.98 -1.36
CA VAL A 210 17.56 15.18 -1.99
C VAL A 210 18.37 14.39 -0.96
N THR A 211 18.56 14.91 0.26
CA THR A 211 19.27 14.18 1.33
C THR A 211 18.63 12.84 1.70
N GLY A 212 17.34 12.68 1.38
CA GLY A 212 16.55 11.50 1.64
C GLY A 212 16.56 10.45 0.54
N VAL A 213 17.19 10.72 -0.59
CA VAL A 213 17.21 9.81 -1.73
C VAL A 213 18.05 8.57 -1.39
N LYS A 214 17.44 7.39 -1.58
CA LYS A 214 18.14 6.11 -1.46
C LYS A 214 19.18 6.01 -2.57
N GLN A 215 20.43 5.80 -2.17
CA GLN A 215 21.51 5.48 -3.10
C GLN A 215 21.31 4.06 -3.64
N PRO A 216 21.58 3.79 -4.93
CA PRO A 216 21.38 2.47 -5.51
C PRO A 216 22.45 1.53 -4.96
N LEU A 217 22.08 0.30 -4.60
CA LEU A 217 23.06 -0.71 -4.24
C LEU A 217 23.95 -1.09 -5.43
N GLU A 218 23.47 -0.94 -6.67
CA GLU A 218 24.20 -1.29 -7.90
C GLU A 218 25.33 -0.30 -8.24
N GLU A 219 25.23 0.96 -7.79
CA GLU A 219 26.30 1.94 -7.92
C GLU A 219 27.49 1.59 -6.98
N LYS A 220 27.30 0.67 -6.02
CA LYS A 220 28.38 0.08 -5.21
C LYS A 220 29.20 -0.97 -5.96
N ALA A 221 28.81 -1.40 -7.15
CA ALA A 221 29.46 -2.50 -7.87
C ALA A 221 29.86 -2.18 -9.34
N ALA A 222 29.28 -1.17 -9.97
CA ALA A 222 29.54 -0.87 -11.38
C ALA A 222 30.69 0.13 -11.60
N GLY A 223 31.89 -0.24 -11.16
CA GLY A 223 33.13 0.52 -11.45
C GLY A 223 33.65 0.40 -12.88
N ASN A 224 32.80 0.33 -13.92
CA ASN A 224 33.26 -0.02 -15.29
C ASN A 224 32.68 0.82 -16.44
N CYS A 225 31.96 1.92 -16.21
CA CYS A 225 31.50 2.77 -17.32
C CYS A 225 32.61 3.69 -17.86
N CYS A 226 33.52 4.14 -17.00
CA CYS A 226 34.72 4.90 -17.32
C CYS A 226 35.76 4.53 -16.27
N GLY A 227 36.90 3.94 -16.67
CA GLY A 227 37.91 3.46 -15.74
C GLY A 227 38.35 4.54 -14.75
N GLY A 228 37.98 4.37 -13.49
CA GLY A 228 38.31 5.28 -12.41
C GLY A 228 37.76 4.73 -11.10
N GLY A 229 38.64 4.11 -10.30
CA GLY A 229 38.35 3.64 -8.96
C GLY A 229 38.26 4.79 -7.95
N GLY A 230 37.39 5.77 -8.21
CA GLY A 230 37.03 6.79 -7.24
C GLY A 230 36.16 6.20 -6.14
N SER A 231 36.38 6.62 -4.90
CA SER A 231 35.47 6.32 -3.79
C SER A 231 34.10 6.92 -4.11
N LEU A 232 33.05 6.09 -4.07
CA LEU A 232 31.63 6.43 -4.32
C LEU A 232 31.12 7.66 -3.52
N TYR A 233 31.90 8.11 -2.52
CA TYR A 233 31.56 9.16 -1.58
C TYR A 233 32.27 10.50 -1.83
N GLU A 234 33.18 10.57 -2.81
CA GLU A 234 33.97 11.77 -3.10
C GLU A 234 33.45 12.46 -4.36
N MET A 235 33.45 13.79 -4.35
CA MET A 235 33.09 14.58 -5.52
C MET A 235 34.23 14.53 -6.54
N ASP A 236 34.01 13.79 -7.62
CA ASP A 236 34.94 13.66 -8.75
C ASP A 236 35.22 15.03 -9.42
N ASP A 237 36.46 15.25 -9.86
CA ASP A 237 36.83 16.49 -10.55
C ASP A 237 36.03 16.70 -11.85
N ASP A 238 35.63 15.60 -12.51
CA ASP A 238 34.74 15.61 -13.67
C ASP A 238 33.37 16.23 -13.36
N MET A 239 32.83 15.96 -12.17
CA MET A 239 31.54 16.52 -11.75
C MET A 239 31.64 18.01 -11.41
N LYS A 240 32.75 18.45 -10.81
CA LYS A 240 33.02 19.87 -10.57
C LYS A 240 33.19 20.62 -11.90
N ALA A 241 33.95 20.05 -12.84
CA ALA A 241 34.11 20.59 -14.18
C ALA A 241 32.76 20.67 -14.92
N PHE A 242 31.91 19.65 -14.75
CA PHE A 242 30.56 19.67 -15.31
C PHE A 242 29.69 20.78 -14.72
N LEU A 243 29.73 21.02 -13.41
CA LEU A 243 29.00 22.14 -12.77
C LEU A 243 29.43 23.50 -13.35
N VAL A 244 30.73 23.72 -13.53
CA VAL A 244 31.27 24.92 -14.19
C VAL A 244 30.77 25.02 -15.64
N ALA A 245 30.76 23.89 -16.37
CA ALA A 245 30.28 23.86 -17.75
C ALA A 245 28.77 24.15 -17.87
N LEU A 246 27.96 23.77 -16.87
CA LEU A 246 26.54 24.11 -16.82
C LEU A 246 26.32 25.63 -16.72
N GLU A 247 27.10 26.32 -15.88
CA GLU A 247 27.05 27.78 -15.77
C GLU A 247 27.55 28.45 -17.07
N ALA A 248 28.68 28.00 -17.60
CA ALA A 248 29.27 28.57 -18.82
C ALA A 248 28.30 28.50 -20.02
N ASN A 249 27.51 27.42 -20.12
CA ASN A 249 26.49 27.24 -21.14
C ASN A 249 25.12 27.85 -20.80
N LYS A 250 25.01 28.61 -19.69
CA LYS A 250 23.76 29.23 -19.20
C LYS A 250 22.62 28.23 -18.96
N VAL A 251 22.97 26.98 -18.62
CA VAL A 251 21.99 25.96 -18.23
C VAL A 251 21.43 26.28 -16.84
N ILE A 252 22.35 26.63 -15.92
CA ILE A 252 22.06 27.12 -14.57
C ILE A 252 22.53 28.57 -14.43
N SER A 253 21.98 29.27 -13.44
CA SER A 253 22.41 30.60 -13.03
C SER A 253 23.64 30.57 -12.13
N ALA A 254 24.35 31.70 -12.04
CA ALA A 254 25.47 31.87 -11.13
C ALA A 254 25.09 31.76 -9.64
N ILE A 255 23.81 32.00 -9.31
CA ILE A 255 23.28 31.82 -7.94
C ILE A 255 23.15 30.33 -7.67
N GLU A 256 22.51 29.58 -8.56
CA GLU A 256 22.37 28.13 -8.42
C GLU A 256 23.72 27.42 -8.36
N HIS A 257 24.69 27.81 -9.20
CA HIS A 257 26.05 27.26 -9.10
C HIS A 257 26.61 27.51 -7.68
N ARG A 258 26.62 28.76 -7.22
CA ARG A 258 27.14 29.11 -5.89
C ARG A 258 26.47 28.32 -4.77
N ASP A 259 25.15 28.15 -4.83
CA ASP A 259 24.39 27.48 -3.79
C ASP A 259 24.65 25.96 -3.82
N ILE A 260 24.77 25.36 -5.00
CA ILE A 260 25.20 23.95 -5.17
C ILE A 260 26.64 23.78 -4.67
N ALA A 261 27.54 24.71 -4.98
CA ALA A 261 28.95 24.67 -4.59
C ALA A 261 29.15 24.74 -3.06
N ARG A 262 28.20 25.30 -2.32
CA ARG A 262 28.22 25.43 -0.85
C ARG A 262 27.75 24.18 -0.11
N ILE A 263 27.25 23.16 -0.80
CA ILE A 263 26.81 21.92 -0.16
C ILE A 263 28.04 21.17 0.36
N ASP A 264 28.14 21.03 1.68
CA ASP A 264 29.30 20.42 2.34
C ASP A 264 29.45 18.91 2.06
N GLN A 265 28.35 18.23 1.74
CA GLN A 265 28.33 16.79 1.50
C GLN A 265 28.41 16.46 0.01
N ASP A 266 29.55 15.93 -0.43
CA ASP A 266 29.87 15.60 -1.82
C ASP A 266 28.78 14.77 -2.52
N HIS A 267 28.27 13.72 -1.85
CA HIS A 267 27.24 12.86 -2.42
C HIS A 267 25.91 13.59 -2.66
N ILE A 268 25.50 14.48 -1.74
CA ILE A 268 24.29 15.32 -1.90
C ILE A 268 24.53 16.32 -3.03
N GLN A 269 25.70 16.95 -3.06
CA GLN A 269 26.05 17.91 -4.09
C GLN A 269 25.95 17.28 -5.48
N ARG A 270 26.46 16.05 -5.64
CA ARG A 270 26.36 15.28 -6.89
C ARG A 270 24.92 14.96 -7.27
N ASP A 271 24.10 14.55 -6.31
CA ASP A 271 22.67 14.27 -6.54
C ASP A 271 21.90 15.53 -6.94
N VAL A 272 22.22 16.68 -6.33
CA VAL A 272 21.65 17.97 -6.72
C VAL A 272 22.09 18.33 -8.15
N ILE A 273 23.35 18.13 -8.53
CA ILE A 273 23.80 18.34 -9.92
C ILE A 273 23.03 17.42 -10.89
N ALA A 274 22.85 16.15 -10.54
CA ALA A 274 22.09 15.19 -11.36
C ALA A 274 20.62 15.62 -11.53
N LEU A 275 20.02 16.14 -10.46
CA LEU A 275 18.67 16.68 -10.48
C LEU A 275 18.54 17.92 -11.35
N TYR A 276 19.49 18.86 -11.24
CA TYR A 276 19.52 20.06 -12.07
C TYR A 276 19.75 19.75 -13.55
N TYR A 277 20.57 18.73 -13.83
CA TYR A 277 20.70 18.16 -15.18
C TYR A 277 19.38 17.61 -15.70
N HIS A 278 18.63 16.86 -14.87
CA HIS A 278 17.32 16.33 -15.23
C HIS A 278 16.30 17.45 -15.53
N LEU A 279 16.24 18.45 -14.65
CA LEU A 279 15.27 19.55 -14.72
C LEU A 279 15.59 20.57 -15.81
N ASN A 280 16.81 20.57 -16.36
CA ASN A 280 17.21 21.46 -17.46
C ASN A 280 17.59 20.70 -18.74
N GLN A 281 17.08 19.47 -18.95
CA GLN A 281 17.42 18.65 -20.12
C GLN A 281 17.28 19.37 -21.46
N ALA A 282 16.26 20.23 -21.63
CA ALA A 282 16.06 21.00 -22.85
C ALA A 282 17.22 21.99 -23.12
N LYS A 283 17.71 22.67 -22.08
CA LYS A 283 18.85 23.60 -22.18
C LYS A 283 20.16 22.84 -22.41
N VAL A 284 20.33 21.70 -21.75
CA VAL A 284 21.49 20.82 -21.95
C VAL A 284 21.57 20.32 -23.39
N GLN A 285 20.45 19.90 -23.98
CA GLN A 285 20.40 19.46 -25.39
C GLN A 285 20.67 20.60 -26.38
N ALA A 286 20.36 21.84 -26.02
CA ALA A 286 20.64 23.01 -26.85
C ALA A 286 22.12 23.44 -26.79
N ALA A 287 22.86 23.06 -25.76
CA ALA A 287 24.29 23.33 -25.63
C ALA A 287 25.10 22.37 -26.51
N LYS A 288 25.88 22.91 -27.46
CA LYS A 288 26.62 22.12 -28.45
C LYS A 288 27.90 21.45 -27.92
N ASP A 289 28.52 22.02 -26.87
CA ASP A 289 29.85 21.63 -26.39
C ASP A 289 29.82 21.10 -24.94
N LEU A 290 28.70 20.54 -24.47
CA LEU A 290 28.57 20.04 -23.10
C LEU A 290 28.78 18.52 -23.03
N THR A 291 29.91 18.10 -22.45
CA THR A 291 30.19 16.69 -22.16
C THR A 291 29.49 16.27 -20.87
N VAL A 292 28.57 15.30 -20.97
CA VAL A 292 27.81 14.80 -19.81
C VAL A 292 28.50 13.56 -19.22
N PRO A 293 28.80 13.54 -17.91
CA PRO A 293 29.32 12.36 -17.23
C PRO A 293 28.38 11.16 -17.36
N CYS A 294 28.93 9.98 -17.65
CA CYS A 294 28.14 8.78 -17.96
C CYS A 294 27.23 8.31 -16.80
N ILE A 295 27.60 8.63 -15.57
CA ILE A 295 26.89 8.23 -14.36
C ILE A 295 25.66 9.10 -14.07
N LEU A 296 25.58 10.29 -14.68
CA LEU A 296 24.56 11.27 -14.37
C LEU A 296 23.16 10.89 -14.89
N PRO A 297 22.96 10.43 -16.15
CA PRO A 297 21.65 10.07 -16.65
C PRO A 297 20.90 8.97 -15.87
N PRO A 298 21.53 7.81 -15.53
CA PRO A 298 20.83 6.80 -14.74
C PRO A 298 20.53 7.29 -13.31
N ARG A 299 21.48 8.00 -12.67
CA ARG A 299 21.28 8.55 -11.33
C ARG A 299 20.17 9.60 -11.29
N ALA A 300 20.12 10.49 -12.28
CA ALA A 300 19.08 11.50 -12.43
C ALA A 300 17.68 10.88 -12.54
N LYS A 301 17.54 9.76 -13.27
CA LYS A 301 16.29 9.00 -13.38
C LYS A 301 15.86 8.44 -12.02
N ASP A 302 16.78 7.85 -11.26
CA ASP A 302 16.46 7.30 -9.95
C ASP A 302 16.04 8.39 -8.96
N ILE A 303 16.75 9.52 -8.94
CA ILE A 303 16.40 10.68 -8.11
C ILE A 303 14.99 11.19 -8.47
N ALA A 304 14.71 11.39 -9.77
CA ALA A 304 13.43 11.93 -10.23
C ALA A 304 12.21 11.08 -9.81
N LEU A 305 12.39 9.76 -9.67
CA LEU A 305 11.34 8.83 -9.22
C LEU A 305 11.20 8.72 -7.70
N GLN A 306 12.23 9.07 -6.93
CA GLN A 306 12.18 9.03 -5.46
C GLN A 306 11.70 10.36 -4.87
N LEU A 307 12.03 11.48 -5.50
CA LEU A 307 11.73 12.82 -4.97
C LEU A 307 10.25 13.08 -4.67
N PRO A 308 9.27 12.66 -5.50
CA PRO A 308 7.86 12.88 -5.17
C PRO A 308 7.41 12.25 -3.85
N TYR A 309 7.96 11.08 -3.48
CA TYR A 309 7.69 10.44 -2.19
C TYR A 309 8.25 11.24 -1.01
N LEU A 310 9.47 11.75 -1.16
CA LEU A 310 10.13 12.56 -0.14
C LEU A 310 9.48 13.94 -0.03
N LEU A 311 8.95 14.47 -1.13
CA LEU A 311 8.18 15.70 -1.16
C LEU A 311 6.81 15.55 -0.47
N ASP A 312 6.10 14.43 -0.68
CA ASP A 312 4.87 14.11 0.08
C ASP A 312 5.17 14.09 1.58
N LEU A 313 6.25 13.39 1.98
CA LEU A 313 6.68 13.36 3.38
C LEU A 313 7.01 14.76 3.92
N PHE A 314 7.74 15.58 3.17
CA PHE A 314 8.09 16.94 3.56
C PHE A 314 6.85 17.84 3.70
N VAL A 315 5.91 17.76 2.76
CA VAL A 315 4.67 18.55 2.78
C VAL A 315 3.80 18.14 3.96
N ASP A 316 3.65 16.85 4.23
CA ASP A 316 2.85 16.37 5.37
C ASP A 316 3.43 16.82 6.71
N LEU A 317 4.75 16.70 6.88
CA LEU A 317 5.44 17.15 8.10
C LEU A 317 5.42 18.67 8.25
N SER A 318 5.62 19.40 7.16
CA SER A 318 5.55 20.86 7.14
C SER A 318 4.13 21.34 7.45
N THR A 319 3.10 20.70 6.91
CA THR A 319 1.69 21.03 7.16
C THR A 319 1.34 20.87 8.63
N LYS A 320 1.78 19.77 9.27
CA LYS A 320 1.61 19.58 10.71
C LYS A 320 2.29 20.69 11.52
N ASN A 321 3.56 20.96 11.23
CA ASN A 321 4.32 21.99 11.93
C ASN A 321 3.74 23.41 11.77
N VAL A 322 3.30 23.77 10.56
CA VAL A 322 2.69 25.07 10.27
C VAL A 322 1.31 25.18 10.91
N SER A 323 0.51 24.12 10.85
CA SER A 323 -0.83 24.07 11.46
C SER A 323 -0.75 24.27 12.98
N ASP A 324 0.17 23.58 13.66
CA ASP A 324 0.33 23.69 15.12
C ASP A 324 0.75 25.10 15.55
N LYS A 325 1.59 25.77 14.74
CA LYS A 325 2.10 27.12 15.02
C LYS A 325 1.21 28.23 14.46
N ARG A 326 0.27 27.92 13.57
CA ARG A 326 -0.48 28.88 12.73
C ARG A 326 0.43 29.87 12.01
N SER A 327 1.51 29.36 11.41
CA SER A 327 2.50 30.18 10.69
C SER A 327 2.17 30.33 9.19
N ASP A 328 3.03 31.07 8.47
CA ASP A 328 2.87 31.40 7.06
C ASP A 328 2.86 30.13 6.16
N ALA A 329 1.92 30.05 5.23
CA ALA A 329 1.79 28.95 4.28
C ALA A 329 2.84 28.96 3.14
N ALA A 330 3.73 29.96 3.09
CA ALA A 330 4.71 30.14 2.01
C ALA A 330 5.54 28.89 1.71
N THR A 331 6.09 28.22 2.73
CA THR A 331 6.90 27.01 2.54
C THR A 331 6.10 25.86 1.91
N ILE A 332 4.85 25.67 2.32
CA ILE A 332 3.97 24.63 1.77
C ILE A 332 3.65 24.95 0.31
N VAL A 333 3.28 26.19 0.00
CA VAL A 333 3.01 26.62 -1.38
C VAL A 333 4.23 26.42 -2.28
N ASN A 334 5.44 26.75 -1.80
CA ASN A 334 6.67 26.52 -2.55
C ASN A 334 6.96 25.04 -2.75
N ALA A 335 6.72 24.20 -1.74
CA ALA A 335 6.85 22.76 -1.84
C ALA A 335 5.83 22.16 -2.83
N LEU A 336 4.57 22.61 -2.80
CA LEU A 336 3.54 22.12 -3.73
C LEU A 336 3.87 22.47 -5.19
N ARG A 337 4.49 23.63 -5.44
CA ARG A 337 4.96 24.01 -6.78
C ARG A 337 6.09 23.13 -7.30
N LEU A 338 6.80 22.39 -6.45
CA LEU A 338 7.83 21.44 -6.90
C LEU A 338 7.25 20.19 -7.55
N TYR A 339 6.04 19.75 -7.21
CA TYR A 339 5.42 18.57 -7.83
C TYR A 339 5.35 18.66 -9.36
N PRO A 340 4.68 19.67 -9.94
CA PRO A 340 4.59 19.79 -11.39
C PRO A 340 5.97 20.04 -12.02
N SER A 341 6.88 20.69 -11.30
CA SER A 341 8.26 20.89 -11.74
C SER A 341 9.03 19.59 -11.93
N LEU A 342 8.88 18.65 -10.99
CA LEU A 342 9.46 17.31 -11.09
C LEU A 342 8.77 16.47 -12.17
N ALA A 343 7.44 16.55 -12.27
CA ALA A 343 6.67 15.78 -13.23
C ALA A 343 6.91 16.21 -14.69
N GLN A 344 7.03 17.51 -14.93
CA GLN A 344 7.23 18.07 -16.27
C GLN A 344 8.71 18.23 -16.65
N GLY A 345 9.61 18.19 -15.67
CA GLY A 345 11.05 18.31 -15.85
C GLY A 345 11.52 19.74 -16.08
N SER A 346 10.96 20.71 -15.34
CA SER A 346 11.40 22.11 -15.34
C SER A 346 11.10 22.77 -14.01
N LEU A 347 12.06 23.47 -13.40
CA LEU A 347 11.84 24.20 -12.13
C LEU A 347 10.94 25.43 -12.28
N VAL A 348 10.96 26.05 -13.47
CA VAL A 348 10.24 27.30 -13.75
C VAL A 348 9.22 27.04 -14.84
N ALA A 349 8.03 27.61 -14.67
CA ALA A 349 6.99 27.64 -15.69
C ALA A 349 7.29 28.73 -16.74
N ASP A 350 8.43 28.62 -17.43
CA ASP A 350 8.76 29.52 -18.53
C ASP A 350 7.99 29.13 -19.81
N ALA A 351 7.94 30.05 -20.78
CA ALA A 351 7.22 29.81 -22.03
C ALA A 351 7.74 28.56 -22.78
N ALA A 352 9.03 28.24 -22.62
CA ALA A 352 9.65 27.06 -23.20
C ALA A 352 9.16 25.76 -22.53
N ALA A 353 9.13 25.69 -21.20
CA ALA A 353 8.62 24.55 -20.45
C ALA A 353 7.12 24.34 -20.71
N VAL A 354 6.34 25.42 -20.76
CA VAL A 354 4.91 25.34 -21.13
C VAL A 354 4.74 24.86 -22.57
N ALA A 355 5.59 25.28 -23.51
CA ALA A 355 5.56 24.76 -24.88
C ALA A 355 5.93 23.27 -24.96
N VAL A 356 6.92 22.82 -24.19
CA VAL A 356 7.29 21.39 -24.09
C VAL A 356 6.14 20.57 -23.50
N GLN A 357 5.50 21.06 -22.43
CA GLN A 357 4.31 20.44 -21.85
C GLN A 357 3.18 20.34 -22.89
N ARG A 358 2.87 21.43 -23.60
CA ARG A 358 1.85 21.45 -24.66
C ARG A 358 2.17 20.47 -25.79
N GLY A 359 3.44 20.36 -26.19
CA GLY A 359 3.89 19.44 -27.23
C GLY A 359 3.74 17.95 -26.86
N ARG A 360 3.54 17.62 -25.58
CA ARG A 360 3.23 16.23 -25.15
C ARG A 360 1.79 15.84 -25.48
N PHE A 361 0.89 16.81 -25.64
CA PHE A 361 -0.50 16.55 -25.95
C PHE A 361 -0.69 16.36 -27.48
N PRO A 362 -1.39 15.31 -27.93
CA PRO A 362 -1.67 15.10 -29.35
C PRO A 362 -2.54 16.24 -29.93
N GLY A 363 -2.32 16.55 -31.22
CA GLY A 363 -2.75 17.79 -31.91
C GLY A 363 -4.23 18.16 -31.83
N GLY A 364 -4.65 18.74 -30.71
CA GLY A 364 -6.00 19.22 -30.46
C GLY A 364 -6.49 19.10 -29.00
N SER A 365 -5.75 18.42 -28.11
CA SER A 365 -6.11 18.38 -26.68
C SER A 365 -6.09 19.80 -26.09
N LYS A 366 -7.11 20.14 -25.30
CA LYS A 366 -7.10 21.39 -24.53
C LYS A 366 -5.87 21.41 -23.63
N VAL A 367 -5.16 22.54 -23.60
CA VAL A 367 -4.12 22.79 -22.60
C VAL A 367 -4.72 22.48 -21.24
N PRO A 368 -4.04 21.72 -20.37
CA PRO A 368 -4.58 21.41 -19.07
C PRO A 368 -4.92 22.69 -18.32
N GLN A 369 -6.13 22.70 -17.76
CA GLN A 369 -6.71 23.82 -17.03
C GLN A 369 -7.57 23.26 -15.90
N LEU A 370 -7.50 23.93 -14.76
CA LEU A 370 -8.25 23.61 -13.57
C LEU A 370 -9.16 24.79 -13.25
N THR A 371 -10.45 24.51 -13.09
CA THR A 371 -11.44 25.52 -12.70
C THR A 371 -12.15 25.08 -11.44
N LEU A 372 -12.20 25.96 -10.45
CA LEU A 372 -12.91 25.73 -9.21
C LEU A 372 -14.39 26.09 -9.45
N THR A 373 -15.28 25.10 -9.35
CA THR A 373 -16.70 25.23 -9.68
C THR A 373 -17.56 25.57 -8.48
N ASP A 374 -17.20 25.04 -7.32
CA ASP A 374 -17.87 25.31 -6.04
C ASP A 374 -16.84 25.33 -4.92
N ALA A 375 -16.79 26.41 -4.14
CA ALA A 375 -16.14 26.40 -2.83
C ALA A 375 -17.04 27.06 -1.79
N SER A 376 -17.39 26.30 -0.75
CA SER A 376 -18.29 26.76 0.29
C SER A 376 -17.76 26.41 1.67
N LEU A 377 -17.97 27.32 2.62
CA LEU A 377 -17.66 27.15 4.04
C LEU A 377 -18.96 26.89 4.79
N THR A 378 -19.05 25.74 5.46
CA THR A 378 -20.23 25.35 6.23
C THR A 378 -19.82 24.84 7.60
N VAL A 379 -20.64 25.14 8.62
CA VAL A 379 -20.54 24.51 9.94
C VAL A 379 -21.70 23.53 10.05
N ASP A 380 -21.43 22.30 10.50
CA ASP A 380 -22.45 21.27 10.56
C ASP A 380 -23.46 21.59 11.66
N GLY A 381 -24.71 21.83 11.27
CA GLY A 381 -25.82 22.08 12.20
C GLY A 381 -25.99 23.53 12.64
N GLU A 382 -25.16 24.47 12.17
CA GLU A 382 -25.21 25.89 12.54
C GLU A 382 -25.12 26.82 11.32
N THR A 383 -25.76 28.00 11.42
CA THR A 383 -25.74 29.01 10.34
C THR A 383 -24.62 30.03 10.49
N ASP A 384 -24.19 30.27 11.73
CA ASP A 384 -23.14 31.22 12.09
C ASP A 384 -21.88 30.46 12.50
N VAL A 385 -20.73 31.11 12.37
CA VAL A 385 -19.43 30.53 12.78
C VAL A 385 -18.97 31.20 14.06
N PHE A 386 -18.67 30.43 15.10
CA PHE A 386 -18.11 30.90 16.35
C PHE A 386 -16.59 30.66 16.44
N PRO A 387 -15.90 31.37 17.36
CA PRO A 387 -14.46 31.19 17.53
C PRO A 387 -14.13 29.77 17.97
N LYS A 388 -13.13 29.17 17.29
CA LYS A 388 -12.72 27.77 17.49
C LYS A 388 -13.76 26.72 17.09
N ASP A 389 -14.74 27.08 16.27
CA ASP A 389 -15.60 26.07 15.65
C ASP A 389 -14.87 25.30 14.56
N TRP A 390 -15.38 24.11 14.29
CA TRP A 390 -14.95 23.30 13.16
C TRP A 390 -15.69 23.75 11.90
N VAL A 391 -14.96 24.33 10.95
CA VAL A 391 -15.52 24.82 9.68
C VAL A 391 -15.14 23.83 8.58
N THR A 392 -16.14 23.27 7.90
CA THR A 392 -15.96 22.39 6.76
C THR A 392 -15.85 23.20 5.47
N LEU A 393 -14.76 23.04 4.74
CA LEU A 393 -14.55 23.61 3.41
C LEU A 393 -14.85 22.52 2.37
N ARG A 394 -15.95 22.69 1.63
CA ARG A 394 -16.30 21.87 0.48
C ARG A 394 -15.72 22.50 -0.78
N VAL A 395 -14.98 21.74 -1.56
CA VAL A 395 -14.38 22.19 -2.81
C VAL A 395 -14.73 21.22 -3.92
N THR A 396 -15.19 21.76 -5.04
CA THR A 396 -15.40 21.04 -6.28
C THR A 396 -14.57 21.69 -7.38
N CYS A 397 -13.77 20.87 -8.05
CA CYS A 397 -12.83 21.29 -9.09
C CYS A 397 -13.09 20.49 -10.36
N THR A 398 -13.03 21.18 -11.51
CA THR A 398 -13.18 20.60 -12.83
C THR A 398 -11.87 20.64 -13.60
N ARG A 399 -11.46 19.47 -14.12
CA ARG A 399 -10.24 19.28 -14.92
C ARG A 399 -10.60 19.34 -16.39
N GLN A 400 -10.35 20.46 -17.06
CA GLN A 400 -10.84 20.69 -18.42
C GLN A 400 -10.15 19.83 -19.49
N HIS A 401 -8.94 19.31 -19.21
CA HIS A 401 -8.22 18.39 -20.10
C HIS A 401 -8.67 16.94 -19.97
N VAL A 402 -9.38 16.58 -18.90
CA VAL A 402 -9.94 15.24 -18.73
C VAL A 402 -11.30 15.20 -19.44
N PRO A 403 -11.53 14.28 -20.39
CA PRO A 403 -12.85 14.16 -21.02
C PRO A 403 -13.92 13.73 -20.01
N THR A 404 -15.12 14.32 -20.08
CA THR A 404 -16.23 14.04 -19.14
C THR A 404 -16.66 12.57 -19.07
N MET A 405 -16.41 11.78 -20.12
CA MET A 405 -16.74 10.35 -20.17
C MET A 405 -15.59 9.41 -19.75
N ALA A 406 -14.41 9.93 -19.40
CA ALA A 406 -13.26 9.12 -19.04
C ALA A 406 -13.30 8.77 -17.54
N THR A 407 -13.77 7.57 -17.21
CA THR A 407 -13.65 6.98 -15.87
C THR A 407 -13.05 5.57 -15.97
N PRO A 408 -11.81 5.33 -15.51
CA PRO A 408 -10.89 6.29 -14.85
C PRO A 408 -10.24 7.27 -15.85
N ALA A 409 -9.79 8.43 -15.37
CA ALA A 409 -9.04 9.37 -16.19
C ALA A 409 -7.78 8.72 -16.77
N PRO A 410 -7.38 9.12 -17.98
CA PRO A 410 -6.11 8.69 -18.53
C PRO A 410 -4.96 9.18 -17.62
N PRO A 411 -3.89 8.39 -17.46
CA PRO A 411 -2.71 8.83 -16.74
C PRO A 411 -2.17 10.10 -17.40
N SER A 412 -1.65 11.00 -16.57
CA SER A 412 -1.09 12.27 -17.03
C SER A 412 0.12 12.07 -17.93
N LEU A 413 0.34 13.05 -18.81
CA LEU A 413 1.48 13.06 -19.74
C LEU A 413 2.65 13.78 -19.09
N THR A 414 3.68 13.03 -18.70
CA THR A 414 4.80 13.51 -17.88
C THR A 414 6.13 12.98 -18.39
N VAL A 415 7.23 13.46 -17.80
CA VAL A 415 8.57 12.91 -18.06
C VAL A 415 8.65 11.44 -17.61
N TYR A 416 7.87 11.06 -16.59
CA TYR A 416 7.81 9.69 -16.07
C TYR A 416 7.37 8.66 -17.12
N ASP A 417 6.61 9.06 -18.15
CA ASP A 417 6.13 8.16 -19.22
C ASP A 417 7.26 7.46 -19.97
N LYS A 418 8.41 8.15 -20.09
CA LYS A 418 9.62 7.62 -20.73
C LYS A 418 10.41 6.69 -19.80
N ILE A 419 10.14 6.79 -18.50
CA ILE A 419 10.94 6.19 -17.44
C ILE A 419 10.30 4.88 -16.95
N ASP A 420 9.06 4.96 -16.47
CA ASP A 420 8.27 3.83 -15.96
C ASP A 420 6.77 4.15 -16.11
N LYS A 421 6.06 3.34 -16.91
CA LYS A 421 4.62 3.51 -17.17
C LYS A 421 3.74 3.12 -15.98
N SER A 422 4.23 2.31 -15.05
CA SER A 422 3.48 1.88 -13.86
C SER A 422 3.69 2.78 -12.64
N TYR A 423 4.44 3.87 -12.79
CA TYR A 423 4.77 4.78 -11.69
C TYR A 423 3.54 5.51 -11.13
N LEU A 424 3.43 5.56 -9.79
CA LEU A 424 2.24 6.06 -9.07
C LEU A 424 1.94 7.53 -9.35
N TYR A 425 2.95 8.40 -9.30
CA TYR A 425 2.80 9.86 -9.52
C TYR A 425 2.54 10.24 -10.99
N ARG A 426 2.28 9.28 -11.87
CA ARG A 426 1.66 9.55 -13.18
C ARG A 426 0.17 9.88 -13.05
N LYS A 427 -0.45 9.59 -11.92
CA LYS A 427 -1.81 10.04 -11.64
C LYS A 427 -1.82 11.50 -11.22
N GLU A 428 -2.77 12.26 -11.75
CA GLU A 428 -2.94 13.65 -11.33
C GLU A 428 -3.68 13.71 -10.00
N HIS A 429 -2.97 14.17 -8.98
CA HIS A 429 -3.53 14.47 -7.67
C HIS A 429 -3.74 15.98 -7.55
N LEU A 430 -4.71 16.39 -6.74
CA LEU A 430 -4.92 17.79 -6.43
C LEU A 430 -4.53 18.04 -4.97
N TRP A 431 -3.93 19.18 -4.70
CA TRP A 431 -3.70 19.66 -3.34
C TRP A 431 -4.54 20.90 -3.11
N VAL A 432 -5.29 20.93 -2.02
CA VAL A 432 -6.03 22.10 -1.58
C VAL A 432 -5.27 22.75 -0.43
N VAL A 433 -5.10 24.06 -0.51
CA VAL A 433 -4.52 24.89 0.55
C VAL A 433 -5.47 26.03 0.85
N ALA A 434 -5.96 26.07 2.10
CA ALA A 434 -6.72 27.18 2.65
C ALA A 434 -5.80 28.00 3.56
N LYS A 435 -5.72 29.30 3.31
CA LYS A 435 -4.96 30.24 4.14
C LYS A 435 -5.72 31.54 4.31
N ASP A 436 -5.40 32.30 5.35
CA ASP A 436 -5.95 33.65 5.51
C ASP A 436 -5.26 34.63 4.55
N VAL A 437 -6.05 35.51 3.92
CA VAL A 437 -5.54 36.52 2.97
C VAL A 437 -4.63 37.53 3.66
N ASN A 438 -4.96 37.93 4.90
CA ASN A 438 -4.26 39.02 5.57
C ASN A 438 -2.99 38.55 6.29
N SER A 439 -3.10 37.50 7.08
CA SER A 439 -1.96 36.96 7.85
C SER A 439 -1.11 35.96 7.06
N HIS A 440 -1.62 35.46 5.92
CA HIS A 440 -1.04 34.32 5.19
C HIS A 440 -0.89 33.04 6.02
N ALA A 441 -1.51 33.00 7.21
CA ALA A 441 -1.48 31.84 8.07
C ALA A 441 -2.22 30.68 7.42
N LEU A 442 -1.64 29.49 7.49
CA LEU A 442 -2.30 28.27 7.03
C LEU A 442 -3.51 27.95 7.91
N LEU A 443 -4.65 27.69 7.28
CA LEU A 443 -5.85 27.19 7.94
C LEU A 443 -5.96 25.67 7.77
N GLY A 444 -5.65 25.17 6.57
CA GLY A 444 -5.57 23.74 6.29
C GLY A 444 -4.93 23.45 4.94
N ALA A 445 -4.28 22.30 4.82
CA ALA A 445 -3.81 21.78 3.53
C ALA A 445 -3.98 20.27 3.50
N TRP A 446 -4.47 19.75 2.37
CA TRP A 446 -4.65 18.30 2.20
C TRP A 446 -4.62 17.90 0.73
N LYS A 447 -4.34 16.62 0.52
CA LYS A 447 -4.29 15.97 -0.79
C LYS A 447 -5.64 15.34 -1.10
N ILE A 448 -6.18 15.61 -2.28
CA ILE A 448 -7.34 14.93 -2.81
C ILE A 448 -6.87 13.75 -3.66
N GLU A 449 -7.11 12.55 -3.14
CA GLU A 449 -6.92 11.27 -3.83
C GLU A 449 -8.25 10.80 -4.40
N ASP A 450 -8.58 11.19 -5.64
CA ASP A 450 -9.83 10.78 -6.26
C ASP A 450 -9.78 9.29 -6.66
N ALA A 451 -10.60 8.46 -6.01
CA ALA A 451 -10.71 7.04 -6.33
C ALA A 451 -11.32 6.75 -7.71
N LYS A 452 -12.08 7.70 -8.28
CA LYS A 452 -12.73 7.57 -9.59
C LYS A 452 -11.91 8.22 -10.71
N ASP A 453 -10.90 9.03 -10.35
CA ASP A 453 -10.05 9.80 -11.26
C ASP A 453 -10.90 10.50 -12.34
N GLY A 454 -11.86 11.33 -11.97
CA GLY A 454 -12.86 11.89 -12.88
C GLY A 454 -12.50 13.24 -13.54
N HIS A 455 -13.43 13.72 -14.37
CA HIS A 455 -13.42 15.12 -14.87
C HIS A 455 -13.70 16.12 -13.75
N GLU A 456 -14.57 15.77 -12.82
CA GLU A 456 -14.95 16.58 -11.66
C GLU A 456 -14.47 15.87 -10.39
N VAL A 457 -13.77 16.62 -9.55
CA VAL A 457 -13.19 16.15 -8.29
C VAL A 457 -13.75 17.01 -7.17
N SER A 458 -14.49 16.37 -6.27
CA SER A 458 -15.07 17.03 -5.10
C SER A 458 -14.50 16.43 -3.82
N ASP A 459 -14.15 17.28 -2.87
CA ASP A 459 -13.75 16.84 -1.53
C ASP A 459 -14.23 17.85 -0.47
N ALA A 460 -14.29 17.42 0.77
CA ALA A 460 -14.64 18.27 1.89
C ALA A 460 -13.74 17.97 3.09
N LEU A 461 -13.00 18.97 3.55
CA LEU A 461 -12.19 18.88 4.76
C LEU A 461 -12.41 20.09 5.65
N GLY A 462 -12.43 19.85 6.96
CA GLY A 462 -12.58 20.90 7.94
C GLY A 462 -11.27 21.41 8.53
N PHE A 463 -11.34 22.64 9.03
CA PHE A 463 -10.29 23.27 9.82
C PHE A 463 -10.89 24.11 10.94
N TRP A 464 -10.08 24.45 11.93
CA TRP A 464 -10.52 25.26 13.07
C TRP A 464 -10.61 26.74 12.71
N ALA A 465 -11.75 27.36 13.02
CA ALA A 465 -11.93 28.80 12.89
C ALA A 465 -10.91 29.59 13.74
N PRO A 466 -10.58 30.84 13.35
CA PRO A 466 -9.81 31.76 14.18
C PRO A 466 -10.42 31.92 15.58
N SER A 467 -9.58 32.15 16.59
CA SER A 467 -10.03 32.36 17.96
C SER A 467 -10.56 33.78 18.22
N THR A 468 -10.36 34.69 17.26
CA THR A 468 -10.81 36.08 17.33
C THR A 468 -12.07 36.26 16.50
N THR A 469 -13.00 37.07 16.99
CA THR A 469 -14.20 37.45 16.25
C THR A 469 -13.84 38.48 15.19
N GLY A 470 -14.44 38.39 14.00
CA GLY A 470 -14.17 39.32 12.92
C GLY A 470 -14.54 38.77 11.55
N ASN A 471 -14.36 39.62 10.53
CA ASN A 471 -14.49 39.24 9.14
C ASN A 471 -13.12 38.83 8.60
N PHE A 472 -12.96 37.54 8.32
CA PHE A 472 -11.77 36.96 7.69
C PHE A 472 -12.04 36.70 6.21
N LYS A 473 -10.97 36.62 5.43
CA LYS A 473 -11.03 36.21 4.03
C LYS A 473 -10.13 35.00 3.87
N VAL A 474 -10.72 33.88 3.49
CA VAL A 474 -10.01 32.62 3.27
C VAL A 474 -9.68 32.52 1.79
N GLU A 475 -8.40 32.48 1.46
CA GLU A 475 -7.91 32.17 0.13
C GLU A 475 -7.78 30.64 0.00
N VAL A 476 -8.58 30.05 -0.88
CA VAL A 476 -8.52 28.63 -1.23
C VAL A 476 -7.75 28.52 -2.54
N ARG A 477 -6.65 27.76 -2.52
CA ARG A 477 -5.82 27.48 -3.70
C ARG A 477 -5.79 25.99 -3.94
N VAL A 478 -6.03 25.60 -5.18
CA VAL A 478 -5.96 24.20 -5.61
C VAL A 478 -4.85 24.05 -6.63
N PHE A 479 -3.91 23.16 -6.34
CA PHE A 479 -2.73 22.90 -7.15
C PHE A 479 -2.83 21.54 -7.84
N SER A 480 -2.46 21.47 -9.11
CA SER A 480 -2.19 20.19 -9.78
C SER A 480 -0.79 19.71 -9.42
N THR A 481 -0.63 18.44 -9.06
CA THR A 481 0.70 17.86 -8.84
C THR A 481 1.49 17.62 -10.12
N THR A 482 0.86 17.73 -11.29
CA THR A 482 1.41 17.11 -12.49
C THR A 482 1.72 18.09 -13.60
N TYR A 483 0.98 19.18 -13.69
CA TYR A 483 1.12 20.15 -14.78
C TYR A 483 1.57 21.50 -14.27
N LEU A 484 2.52 22.11 -14.99
CA LEU A 484 3.07 23.42 -14.66
C LEU A 484 2.02 24.51 -14.82
N ASP A 485 2.05 25.47 -13.91
CA ASP A 485 1.23 26.69 -13.90
C ASP A 485 -0.29 26.42 -13.88
N ILE A 486 -0.69 25.29 -13.29
CA ILE A 486 -2.10 24.95 -13.10
C ILE A 486 -2.46 25.09 -11.64
N GLU A 487 -3.05 26.23 -11.33
CA GLU A 487 -3.69 26.50 -10.05
C GLU A 487 -5.05 27.17 -10.25
N ALA A 488 -5.99 26.85 -9.37
CA ALA A 488 -7.26 27.56 -9.25
C ALA A 488 -7.32 28.23 -7.89
N THR A 489 -7.76 29.49 -7.84
CA THR A 489 -7.81 30.28 -6.62
C THR A 489 -9.18 30.92 -6.47
N GLU A 490 -9.75 30.82 -5.29
CA GLU A 490 -10.99 31.51 -4.91
C GLU A 490 -10.83 32.14 -3.52
N THR A 491 -11.49 33.27 -3.27
CA THR A 491 -11.50 33.93 -1.96
C THR A 491 -12.90 33.88 -1.37
N LEU A 492 -13.02 33.26 -0.21
CA LEU A 492 -14.29 33.10 0.51
C LEU A 492 -14.33 34.01 1.75
N PRO A 493 -15.46 34.70 2.01
CA PRO A 493 -15.65 35.43 3.25
C PRO A 493 -15.96 34.45 4.40
N LEU A 494 -15.28 34.64 5.54
CA LEU A 494 -15.55 33.90 6.78
C LEU A 494 -15.86 34.90 7.90
N LYS A 495 -17.12 34.94 8.35
CA LYS A 495 -17.55 35.83 9.44
C LYS A 495 -17.64 35.05 10.74
N VAL A 496 -16.77 35.37 11.69
CA VAL A 496 -16.75 34.76 13.02
C VAL A 496 -17.43 35.69 14.02
N ILE A 497 -18.55 35.25 14.59
CA ILE A 497 -19.43 36.04 15.46
C ILE A 497 -19.21 35.65 16.93
N SER A 498 -19.37 36.60 17.86
CA SER A 498 -19.33 36.29 19.30
C SER A 498 -20.59 35.52 19.72
N PRO A 499 -20.51 34.50 20.59
CA PRO A 499 -21.69 33.78 21.11
C PRO A 499 -22.74 34.72 21.76
N SER A 500 -22.30 35.87 22.28
CA SER A 500 -23.15 36.87 22.94
C SER A 500 -23.92 37.78 21.98
N GLN A 501 -23.69 37.71 20.67
CA GLN A 501 -24.31 38.58 19.67
C GLN A 501 -25.49 37.95 18.92
N GLN A 502 -26.02 36.82 19.39
CA GLN A 502 -27.28 36.29 18.85
C GLN A 502 -28.37 37.38 18.96
N PRO A 503 -28.96 37.84 17.84
CA PRO A 503 -30.25 38.52 17.94
C PRO A 503 -31.20 37.57 18.66
N PRO A 504 -32.04 38.04 19.60
CA PRO A 504 -32.91 37.15 20.35
C PRO A 504 -33.70 36.31 19.37
N GLN A 505 -33.44 35.00 19.37
CA GLN A 505 -34.29 34.04 18.68
C GLN A 505 -35.70 34.31 19.20
N SER A 506 -36.61 34.67 18.31
CA SER A 506 -38.02 34.76 18.65
C SER A 506 -38.42 33.37 19.12
N THR A 507 -38.45 33.16 20.44
CA THR A 507 -39.12 32.01 21.04
C THR A 507 -40.58 32.14 20.64
N SER A 508 -40.96 31.42 19.58
CA SER A 508 -42.36 31.12 19.33
C SER A 508 -42.80 30.27 20.50
N ILE A 509 -43.35 30.96 21.50
CA ILE A 509 -44.22 30.43 22.53
C ILE A 509 -45.32 29.66 21.77
N PHE A 510 -45.16 28.35 21.67
CA PHE A 510 -46.32 27.49 21.49
C PHE A 510 -47.01 27.48 22.85
N ASP A 511 -48.08 28.26 22.93
CA ASP A 511 -49.14 28.09 23.90
C ASP A 511 -49.67 26.66 23.76
N ASP A 512 -49.26 25.77 24.66
CA ASP A 512 -50.08 24.62 25.03
C ASP A 512 -51.27 25.19 25.80
N SER A 513 -52.32 25.52 25.06
CA SER A 513 -53.66 25.74 25.59
C SER A 513 -54.54 24.58 25.18
N ASP A 514 -54.93 23.81 26.19
CA ASP A 514 -56.23 23.19 26.40
C ASP A 514 -56.87 22.42 25.24
N ASP A 515 -56.98 21.10 25.40
CA ASP A 515 -58.23 20.41 25.10
C ASP A 515 -58.36 19.14 25.97
N GLU A 516 -58.94 19.32 27.15
CA GLU A 516 -59.74 18.29 27.83
C GLU A 516 -61.09 18.15 27.12
N SER A 517 -61.61 16.93 27.11
CA SER A 517 -62.99 16.49 26.82
C SER A 517 -63.34 16.11 25.36
N SER A 518 -63.42 14.80 25.08
CA SER A 518 -64.66 14.01 25.18
C SER A 518 -64.43 12.52 24.91
#